data_AF-A0A2D2M7B2-F1
#
_entry.id   AF-A0A2D2M7B2-F1
#
_cell.length_a   1.000
_cell.length_b   1.000
_cell.length_c   1.000
_cell.angle_alpha   90.00
_cell.angle_beta   90.00
_cell.angle_gamma   90.00
#
_symmetry.space_group_name_H-M   'P 1'
#
loop_
_entity.id
_entity.type
_entity.pdbx_description
1 polymer ?
#
loop_
_entity_poly.entity_id
_entity_poly.type
_entity_poly.pdbx_seq_one_letter_code
_entity_poly.pdbx_strand_id
1 'polypeptide(L)'
;MMMDVQDIVSLLAPLKQQGMSPLQAVNALLSQASAGDGSVALVVPHEAIIASSEAVARALTQVFAPLSPAELAMILHESYPALSALDIGNVILAAEVFPDTPAAVMLSALTGAGFDANTAADAVNVLYPITVSVQSNQPWQATGLHVTGRQDTQISAQGSWTANPATGMVGPAGNRAFIAKPGYTLPGAPEGALVARIGDNAPFLVGTLGQAPVGQSGQMHLCINDDVNGIYGAGLKDNHGTLEVHIVTQPS
;
A
#
# COMPACT_ATOMS: atom_id res chain seq x y z
N MET A 1 20.84 4.98 -26.02
CA MET A 1 20.70 3.51 -26.01
C MET A 1 20.60 3.10 -24.55
N MET A 2 19.52 2.43 -24.15
CA MET A 2 19.35 2.00 -22.76
C MET A 2 20.38 0.90 -22.49
N MET A 3 21.27 1.08 -21.51
CA MET A 3 22.22 0.04 -21.14
C MET A 3 21.46 -1.15 -20.56
N ASP A 4 21.82 -2.36 -20.97
CA ASP A 4 21.24 -3.55 -20.37
C ASP A 4 21.86 -3.83 -18.99
N VAL A 5 21.27 -4.75 -18.23
CA VAL A 5 21.74 -5.06 -16.87
C VAL A 5 23.19 -5.59 -16.86
N GLN A 6 23.61 -6.36 -17.87
CA GLN A 6 24.96 -6.94 -17.92
C GLN A 6 26.03 -5.91 -18.29
N ASP A 7 25.68 -4.93 -19.13
CA ASP A 7 26.51 -3.77 -19.40
C ASP A 7 26.75 -2.99 -18.10
N ILE A 8 25.69 -2.73 -17.33
CA ILE A 8 25.79 -2.02 -16.05
C ILE A 8 26.60 -2.82 -15.04
N VAL A 9 26.40 -4.13 -14.93
CA VAL A 9 27.20 -5.02 -14.05
C VAL A 9 28.69 -4.94 -14.40
N SER A 10 29.02 -4.97 -15.70
CA SER A 10 30.40 -4.88 -16.19
C SER A 10 31.06 -3.55 -15.85
N LEU A 11 30.28 -2.47 -15.75
CA LEU A 11 30.75 -1.15 -15.34
C LEU A 11 30.85 -1.00 -13.82
N LEU A 12 29.93 -1.58 -13.04
CA LEU A 12 29.91 -1.48 -11.59
C LEU A 12 30.94 -2.39 -10.90
N ALA A 13 31.21 -3.59 -11.44
CA ALA A 13 32.15 -4.55 -10.87
C ALA A 13 33.56 -3.98 -10.60
N PRO A 14 34.23 -3.27 -11.54
CA PRO A 14 35.53 -2.67 -11.26
C PRO A 14 35.46 -1.55 -10.22
N LEU A 15 34.37 -0.79 -10.16
CA LEU A 15 34.19 0.27 -9.14
C LEU A 15 34.08 -0.32 -7.73
N LYS A 16 33.36 -1.45 -7.59
CA LYS A 16 33.35 -2.22 -6.34
C LYS A 16 34.75 -2.69 -5.94
N GLN A 17 35.54 -3.20 -6.89
CA GLN A 17 36.92 -3.66 -6.63
C GLN A 17 37.85 -2.52 -6.19
N GLN A 18 37.57 -1.28 -6.61
CA GLN A 18 38.25 -0.07 -6.14
C GLN A 18 37.81 0.38 -4.74
N GLY A 19 36.88 -0.35 -4.11
CA GLY A 19 36.38 -0.06 -2.76
C GLY A 19 35.30 1.01 -2.70
N MET A 20 34.71 1.40 -3.84
CA MET A 20 33.58 2.34 -3.84
C MET A 20 32.35 1.72 -3.17
N SER A 21 31.61 2.54 -2.43
CA SER A 21 30.26 2.18 -1.98
C SER A 21 29.29 2.09 -3.17
N PRO A 22 28.14 1.40 -3.00
CA PRO A 22 27.11 1.31 -4.05
C PRO A 22 26.71 2.69 -4.62
N LEU A 23 26.44 3.67 -3.75
CA LEU A 23 26.07 5.03 -4.14
C LEU A 23 27.17 5.72 -4.96
N GLN A 24 28.43 5.65 -4.49
CA GLN A 24 29.56 6.23 -5.21
C GLN A 24 29.72 5.61 -6.61
N ALA A 25 29.51 4.29 -6.72
CA ALA A 25 29.60 3.59 -7.99
C ALA A 25 28.49 4.01 -8.97
N VAL A 26 27.25 4.19 -8.49
CA VAL A 26 26.14 4.71 -9.32
C VAL A 26 26.40 6.14 -9.78
N ASN A 27 26.84 7.02 -8.88
CA ASN A 27 27.17 8.40 -9.24
C ASN A 27 28.30 8.47 -10.29
N ALA A 28 29.30 7.59 -10.18
CA ALA A 28 30.36 7.46 -11.17
C ALA A 28 29.85 6.91 -12.51
N LEU A 29 28.89 5.99 -12.51
CA LEU A 29 28.24 5.46 -13.71
C LEU A 29 27.40 6.54 -14.42
N LEU A 30 26.55 7.25 -13.68
CA LEU A 30 25.65 8.28 -14.24
C LEU A 30 26.42 9.49 -14.78
N SER A 31 27.50 9.90 -14.09
CA SER A 31 28.36 10.98 -14.59
C SER A 31 29.05 10.63 -15.91
N GLN A 32 29.51 9.39 -16.08
CA GLN A 32 30.07 8.91 -17.35
C GLN A 32 29.05 8.93 -18.49
N ALA A 33 27.80 8.56 -18.21
CA ALA A 33 26.71 8.63 -19.19
C ALA A 33 26.40 10.07 -19.63
N SER A 34 26.42 11.02 -18.68
CA SER A 34 26.17 12.45 -18.98
C SER A 34 27.29 13.15 -19.74
N ALA A 35 28.55 12.70 -19.61
CA ALA A 35 29.70 13.29 -20.29
C ALA A 35 29.79 12.93 -21.79
N GLY A 36 29.08 11.89 -22.25
CA GLY A 36 29.08 11.44 -23.63
C GLY A 36 28.08 12.14 -24.55
N ASP A 37 27.11 12.86 -23.98
CA ASP A 37 25.99 13.44 -24.74
C ASP A 37 26.14 14.96 -24.89
N GLY A 38 26.96 15.37 -25.86
CA GLY A 38 27.21 16.77 -26.20
C GLY A 38 26.05 17.47 -26.92
N SER A 39 24.80 17.07 -26.67
CA SER A 39 23.63 17.53 -27.42
C SER A 39 22.56 18.19 -26.53
N VAL A 40 21.79 19.10 -27.14
CA VAL A 40 20.76 19.96 -26.53
C VAL A 40 19.89 19.18 -25.55
N ALA A 41 19.77 19.66 -24.31
CA ALA A 41 19.03 19.02 -23.22
C ALA A 41 17.60 18.63 -23.64
N LEU A 42 17.43 17.40 -24.14
CA LEU A 42 16.12 16.78 -24.29
C LEU A 42 15.62 16.40 -22.90
N VAL A 43 14.37 16.74 -22.60
CA VAL A 43 13.68 16.22 -21.42
C VAL A 43 13.60 14.69 -21.57
N VAL A 44 14.23 13.96 -20.65
CA VAL A 44 14.16 12.49 -20.61
C VAL A 44 12.74 12.10 -20.17
N PRO A 45 12.02 11.25 -20.92
CA PRO A 45 10.70 10.75 -20.50
C PRO A 45 10.77 10.02 -19.15
N HIS A 46 9.76 10.21 -18.29
CA HIS A 46 9.71 9.58 -16.95
C HIS A 46 9.81 8.05 -17.02
N GLU A 47 9.18 7.42 -18.02
CA GLU A 47 9.27 5.97 -18.23
C GLU A 47 10.70 5.48 -18.46
N ALA A 48 11.53 6.28 -19.14
CA ALA A 48 12.93 5.94 -19.39
C ALA A 48 13.78 6.07 -18.12
N ILE A 49 13.42 7.01 -17.23
CA ILE A 49 14.05 7.15 -15.91
C ILE A 49 13.72 5.92 -15.06
N ILE A 50 12.46 5.48 -15.03
CA ILE A 50 12.05 4.28 -14.29
C ILE A 50 12.80 3.05 -14.83
N ALA A 51 12.80 2.83 -16.14
CA ALA A 51 13.47 1.68 -16.76
C ALA A 51 14.99 1.67 -16.49
N SER A 52 15.64 2.84 -16.56
CA SER A 52 17.06 2.99 -16.20
C SER A 52 17.31 2.67 -14.73
N SER A 53 16.45 3.19 -13.84
CA SER A 53 16.58 2.99 -12.40
C SER A 53 16.40 1.53 -11.99
N GLU A 54 15.49 0.80 -12.66
CA GLU A 54 15.28 -0.63 -12.45
C GLU A 54 16.48 -1.45 -12.93
N ALA A 55 17.03 -1.14 -14.11
CA ALA A 55 18.23 -1.82 -14.62
C ALA A 55 19.43 -1.62 -13.68
N VAL A 56 19.61 -0.39 -13.15
CA VAL A 56 20.65 -0.10 -12.14
C VAL A 56 20.37 -0.84 -10.82
N ALA A 57 19.12 -0.87 -10.35
CA ALA A 57 18.76 -1.60 -9.14
C ALA A 57 19.10 -3.10 -9.23
N ARG A 58 18.75 -3.74 -10.34
CA ARG A 58 19.09 -5.15 -10.60
C ARG A 58 20.61 -5.39 -10.69
N ALA A 59 21.35 -4.47 -11.32
CA ALA A 59 22.80 -4.59 -11.39
C ALA A 59 23.45 -4.40 -10.01
N LEU A 60 22.93 -3.49 -9.19
CA LEU A 60 23.39 -3.27 -7.82
C LEU A 60 23.17 -4.48 -6.93
N THR A 61 22.00 -5.14 -7.00
CA THR A 61 21.73 -6.33 -6.20
C THR A 61 22.66 -7.50 -6.58
N GLN A 62 23.08 -7.59 -7.85
CA GLN A 62 24.07 -8.58 -8.30
C GLN A 62 25.50 -8.24 -7.86
N VAL A 63 25.92 -6.98 -8.03
CA VAL A 63 27.32 -6.59 -7.81
C VAL A 63 27.62 -6.34 -6.34
N PHE A 64 26.72 -5.67 -5.60
CA PHE A 64 26.95 -5.17 -4.25
C PHE A 64 26.29 -5.99 -3.14
N ALA A 65 26.02 -7.28 -3.38
CA ALA A 65 25.48 -8.16 -2.34
C ALA A 65 26.41 -8.29 -1.10
N PRO A 66 25.85 -8.30 0.13
CA PRO A 66 24.45 -8.05 0.45
C PRO A 66 24.10 -6.54 0.38
N LEU A 67 23.00 -6.23 -0.29
CA LEU A 67 22.38 -4.89 -0.33
C LEU A 67 20.99 -4.98 0.31
N SER A 68 20.58 -3.99 1.09
CA SER A 68 19.23 -3.94 1.68
C SER A 68 18.26 -3.07 0.86
N PRO A 69 16.93 -3.28 1.00
CA PRO A 69 15.93 -2.38 0.42
C PRO A 69 16.09 -0.92 0.87
N ALA A 70 16.51 -0.68 2.12
CA ALA A 70 16.72 0.66 2.65
C ALA A 70 17.91 1.36 1.99
N GLU A 71 19.04 0.66 1.81
CA GLU A 71 20.19 1.19 1.07
C GLU A 71 19.83 1.47 -0.39
N LEU A 72 19.11 0.56 -1.04
CA LEU A 72 18.67 0.77 -2.42
C LEU A 72 17.72 1.97 -2.55
N ALA A 73 16.77 2.14 -1.62
CA ALA A 73 15.87 3.31 -1.61
C ALA A 73 16.64 4.63 -1.52
N MET A 74 17.65 4.70 -0.64
CA MET A 74 18.53 5.88 -0.51
C MET A 74 19.28 6.16 -1.82
N ILE A 75 19.88 5.12 -2.42
CA ILE A 75 20.62 5.25 -3.67
C ILE A 75 19.72 5.75 -4.81
N LEU A 76 18.53 5.18 -4.95
CA LEU A 76 17.57 5.54 -5.99
C LEU A 76 17.08 6.99 -5.80
N HIS A 77 16.75 7.38 -4.57
CA HIS A 77 16.29 8.73 -4.28
C HIS A 77 17.37 9.79 -4.56
N GLU A 78 18.62 9.52 -4.21
CA GLU A 78 19.73 10.44 -4.47
C GLU A 78 20.13 10.50 -5.95
N SER A 79 20.19 9.34 -6.62
CA SER A 79 20.69 9.23 -7.99
C SER A 79 19.63 9.60 -9.04
N TYR A 80 18.34 9.45 -8.70
CA TYR A 80 17.22 9.71 -9.58
C TYR A 80 16.18 10.62 -8.89
N PRO A 81 16.48 11.92 -8.72
CA PRO A 81 15.64 12.86 -7.96
C PRO A 81 14.25 13.12 -8.57
N ALA A 82 13.99 12.64 -9.79
CA ALA A 82 12.68 12.70 -10.44
C ALA A 82 11.73 11.57 -10.02
N LEU A 83 12.24 10.50 -9.37
CA LEU A 83 11.42 9.37 -8.94
C LEU A 83 10.61 9.73 -7.69
N SER A 84 9.33 9.40 -7.72
CA SER A 84 8.48 9.45 -6.54
C SER A 84 8.74 8.29 -5.59
N ALA A 85 8.22 8.37 -4.36
CA ALA A 85 8.25 7.25 -3.42
C ALA A 85 7.58 5.98 -3.99
N LEU A 86 6.51 6.15 -4.79
CA LEU A 86 5.82 5.06 -5.46
C LEU A 86 6.70 4.43 -6.55
N ASP A 87 7.39 5.24 -7.35
CA ASP A 87 8.31 4.73 -8.38
C ASP A 87 9.44 3.91 -7.74
N ILE A 88 10.07 4.44 -6.68
CA ILE A 88 11.14 3.75 -5.96
C ILE A 88 10.63 2.44 -5.35
N GLY A 89 9.43 2.45 -4.74
CA GLY A 89 8.85 1.24 -4.19
C GLY A 89 8.54 0.18 -5.25
N ASN A 90 8.05 0.58 -6.43
CA ASN A 90 7.88 -0.33 -7.57
C ASN A 90 9.21 -0.92 -8.04
N VAL A 91 10.27 -0.12 -8.13
CA VAL A 91 11.60 -0.59 -8.51
C VAL A 91 12.15 -1.58 -7.49
N ILE A 92 11.97 -1.34 -6.19
CA ILE A 92 12.39 -2.26 -5.12
C ILE A 92 11.63 -3.59 -5.23
N LEU A 93 10.33 -3.55 -5.52
CA LEU A 93 9.48 -4.73 -5.68
C LEU A 93 9.63 -5.42 -7.04
N ALA A 94 10.42 -4.87 -7.96
CA ALA A 94 10.67 -5.50 -9.25
C ALA A 94 11.30 -6.89 -9.08
N ALA A 95 11.01 -7.78 -10.02
CA ALA A 95 11.64 -9.09 -10.07
C ALA A 95 13.17 -8.96 -10.05
N GLU A 96 13.85 -9.85 -9.33
CA GLU A 96 15.33 -9.88 -9.18
C GLU A 96 15.92 -8.71 -8.36
N VAL A 97 15.07 -7.85 -7.78
CA VAL A 97 15.47 -6.80 -6.84
C VAL A 97 15.15 -7.25 -5.40
N PHE A 98 13.99 -6.89 -4.86
CA PHE A 98 13.49 -7.36 -3.56
C PHE A 98 11.96 -7.55 -3.58
N PRO A 99 11.43 -8.46 -4.41
CA PRO A 99 9.97 -8.62 -4.63
C PRO A 99 9.19 -9.00 -3.37
N ASP A 100 9.84 -9.62 -2.39
CA ASP A 100 9.21 -10.06 -1.13
C ASP A 100 9.34 -9.02 0.01
N THR A 101 9.73 -7.77 -0.29
CA THR A 101 9.89 -6.73 0.73
C THR A 101 8.57 -6.51 1.47
N PRO A 102 8.49 -6.70 2.81
CA PRO A 102 7.27 -6.45 3.56
C PRO A 102 6.92 -4.96 3.63
N ALA A 103 5.63 -4.62 3.68
CA ALA A 103 5.13 -3.24 3.74
C ALA A 103 5.80 -2.38 4.83
N ALA A 104 6.03 -2.93 6.04
CA ALA A 104 6.70 -2.22 7.12
C ALA A 104 8.18 -1.90 6.82
N VAL A 105 8.86 -2.79 6.10
CA VAL A 105 10.24 -2.57 5.64
C VAL A 105 10.25 -1.52 4.53
N MET A 106 9.31 -1.57 3.58
CA MET A 106 9.17 -0.56 2.53
C MET A 106 8.91 0.83 3.13
N LEU A 107 7.99 0.95 4.09
CA LEU A 107 7.71 2.22 4.78
C LEU A 107 8.98 2.80 5.42
N SER A 108 9.73 1.95 6.12
CA SER A 108 10.99 2.32 6.77
C SER A 108 12.06 2.72 5.75
N ALA A 109 12.17 2.00 4.63
CA ALA A 109 13.11 2.26 3.55
C ALA A 109 12.83 3.62 2.88
N LEU A 110 11.58 3.90 2.52
CA LEU A 110 11.19 5.15 1.89
C LEU A 110 11.35 6.35 2.84
N THR A 111 10.95 6.19 4.11
CA THR A 111 11.17 7.24 5.12
C THR A 111 12.66 7.49 5.36
N GLY A 112 13.46 6.42 5.45
CA GLY A 112 14.92 6.50 5.60
C GLY A 112 15.62 7.11 4.37
N ALA A 113 15.04 6.97 3.18
CA ALA A 113 15.51 7.63 1.97
C ALA A 113 15.26 9.14 1.97
N GLY A 114 14.36 9.65 2.82
CA GLY A 114 14.09 11.08 2.99
C GLY A 114 12.70 11.54 2.55
N PHE A 115 11.81 10.63 2.13
CA PHE A 115 10.41 10.98 1.92
C PHE A 115 9.72 11.27 3.26
N ASP A 116 8.80 12.24 3.26
CA ASP A 116 7.98 12.47 4.46
C ASP A 116 7.06 11.27 4.75
N ALA A 117 6.67 11.12 6.02
CA ALA A 117 5.94 9.96 6.50
C ALA A 117 4.61 9.73 5.75
N ASN A 118 3.90 10.80 5.36
CA ASN A 118 2.64 10.64 4.64
C ASN A 118 2.90 10.18 3.20
N THR A 119 3.94 10.72 2.54
CA THR A 119 4.28 10.34 1.16
C THR A 119 4.78 8.89 1.08
N ALA A 120 5.56 8.45 2.07
CA ALA A 120 5.95 7.05 2.19
C ALA A 120 4.74 6.14 2.46
N ALA A 121 3.84 6.54 3.36
CA ALA A 121 2.60 5.80 3.64
C ALA A 121 1.69 5.69 2.41
N ASP A 122 1.54 6.77 1.64
CA ASP A 122 0.76 6.76 0.41
C ASP A 122 1.31 5.76 -0.60
N ALA A 123 2.62 5.76 -0.84
CA ALA A 123 3.25 4.78 -1.72
C ALA A 123 2.99 3.35 -1.24
N VAL A 124 3.17 3.07 0.05
CA VAL A 124 2.92 1.74 0.63
C VAL A 124 1.46 1.32 0.50
N ASN A 125 0.50 2.22 0.72
CA ASN A 125 -0.93 1.91 0.57
C ASN A 125 -1.31 1.49 -0.86
N VAL A 126 -0.62 2.02 -1.88
CA VAL A 126 -0.81 1.62 -3.28
C VAL A 126 -0.11 0.29 -3.59
N LEU A 127 1.13 0.13 -3.11
CA LEU A 127 1.98 -1.03 -3.41
C LEU A 127 1.48 -2.32 -2.74
N TYR A 128 0.78 -2.20 -1.61
CA TYR A 128 0.32 -3.35 -0.81
C TYR A 128 -1.20 -3.32 -0.61
N PRO A 129 -1.99 -3.78 -1.61
CA PRO A 129 -3.41 -4.04 -1.43
C PRO A 129 -3.66 -4.97 -0.24
N ILE A 130 -4.72 -4.70 0.51
CA ILE A 130 -5.04 -5.45 1.72
C ILE A 130 -6.18 -6.42 1.46
N THR A 131 -6.01 -7.67 1.90
CA THR A 131 -7.10 -8.65 2.01
C THR A 131 -7.22 -9.10 3.46
N VAL A 132 -8.40 -8.93 4.05
CA VAL A 132 -8.67 -9.30 5.46
C VAL A 132 -9.97 -10.07 5.60
N SER A 133 -10.00 -11.02 6.54
CA SER A 133 -11.23 -11.70 6.96
C SER A 133 -11.83 -10.96 8.15
N VAL A 134 -13.06 -10.48 8.01
CA VAL A 134 -13.81 -9.75 9.03
C VAL A 134 -14.82 -10.68 9.66
N GLN A 135 -14.67 -10.92 10.97
CA GLN A 135 -15.56 -11.75 11.77
C GLN A 135 -16.82 -10.96 12.16
N SER A 136 -18.00 -11.57 12.04
CA SER A 136 -19.25 -10.93 12.43
C SER A 136 -19.43 -10.78 13.95
N ASN A 137 -18.68 -11.57 14.74
CA ASN A 137 -18.76 -11.58 16.20
C ASN A 137 -17.69 -10.72 16.90
N GLN A 138 -16.93 -9.92 16.15
CA GLN A 138 -15.88 -9.04 16.70
C GLN A 138 -16.13 -7.58 16.34
N PRO A 139 -16.06 -6.67 17.32
CA PRO A 139 -16.20 -5.24 17.05
C PRO A 139 -14.92 -4.69 16.40
N TRP A 140 -15.09 -3.75 15.47
CA TRP A 140 -14.03 -2.84 14.98
C TRP A 140 -12.65 -3.47 14.77
N GLN A 141 -12.56 -4.36 13.79
CA GLN A 141 -11.33 -5.08 13.45
C GLN A 141 -10.41 -4.18 12.62
N ALA A 142 -9.16 -4.03 13.08
CA ALA A 142 -8.16 -3.24 12.36
C ALA A 142 -7.76 -3.94 11.05
N THR A 143 -7.68 -3.16 9.97
CA THR A 143 -7.28 -3.67 8.65
C THR A 143 -5.77 -3.69 8.43
N GLY A 144 -5.01 -2.94 9.24
CA GLY A 144 -3.61 -2.61 8.96
C GLY A 144 -3.43 -1.38 8.05
N LEU A 145 -4.47 -0.90 7.36
CA LEU A 145 -4.41 0.31 6.53
C LEU A 145 -4.44 1.59 7.38
N HIS A 146 -3.46 2.45 7.17
CA HIS A 146 -3.52 3.85 7.60
C HIS A 146 -3.91 4.73 6.42
N VAL A 147 -5.15 5.22 6.42
CA VAL A 147 -5.63 6.15 5.38
C VAL A 147 -5.04 7.53 5.65
N THR A 148 -4.55 8.20 4.61
CA THR A 148 -3.96 9.55 4.73
C THR A 148 -4.92 10.67 4.32
N GLY A 149 -6.03 10.32 3.65
CA GLY A 149 -7.00 11.28 3.10
C GLY A 149 -6.56 11.93 1.78
N ARG A 150 -5.42 11.51 1.22
CA ARG A 150 -4.82 12.04 -0.02
C ARG A 150 -4.93 11.09 -1.21
N GLN A 151 -5.65 9.99 -1.05
CA GLN A 151 -5.70 8.89 -2.02
C GLN A 151 -7.13 8.39 -2.18
N ASP A 152 -7.40 7.75 -3.32
CA ASP A 152 -8.67 7.07 -3.55
C ASP A 152 -8.58 5.62 -3.06
N THR A 153 -9.25 5.33 -1.93
CA THR A 153 -9.30 3.99 -1.34
C THR A 153 -10.66 3.33 -1.59
N GLN A 154 -10.66 2.27 -2.39
CA GLN A 154 -11.83 1.43 -2.68
C GLN A 154 -11.84 0.19 -1.80
N ILE A 155 -13.03 -0.20 -1.36
CA ILE A 155 -13.26 -1.33 -0.47
C ILE A 155 -14.32 -2.22 -1.10
N SER A 156 -13.99 -3.48 -1.35
CA SER A 156 -14.93 -4.49 -1.85
C SER A 156 -15.00 -5.67 -0.89
N ALA A 157 -16.17 -6.30 -0.81
CA ALA A 157 -16.39 -7.38 0.13
C ALA A 157 -17.21 -8.51 -0.48
N GLN A 158 -16.94 -9.73 -0.03
CA GLN A 158 -17.67 -10.94 -0.39
C GLN A 158 -17.80 -11.90 0.79
N GLY A 159 -18.64 -12.92 0.63
CA GLY A 159 -18.94 -13.90 1.68
C GLY A 159 -20.31 -13.68 2.32
N SER A 160 -20.51 -14.27 3.48
CA SER A 160 -21.78 -14.18 4.19
C SER A 160 -21.63 -14.35 5.69
N TRP A 161 -22.44 -13.61 6.43
CA TRP A 161 -22.52 -13.66 7.88
C TRP A 161 -23.95 -13.35 8.36
N THR A 162 -24.20 -13.39 9.65
CA THR A 162 -25.49 -12.99 10.24
C THR A 162 -25.30 -12.06 11.42
N ALA A 163 -26.17 -11.06 11.53
CA ALA A 163 -26.36 -10.21 12.71
C ALA A 163 -27.46 -10.75 13.65
N ASN A 164 -28.24 -11.73 13.17
CA ASN A 164 -29.29 -12.40 13.93
C ASN A 164 -29.63 -13.72 13.23
N PRO A 165 -29.25 -14.88 13.80
CA PRO A 165 -29.49 -16.19 13.20
C PRO A 165 -30.95 -16.45 12.79
N ALA A 166 -31.93 -15.84 13.48
CA ALA A 166 -33.35 -15.99 13.14
C ALA A 166 -33.74 -15.28 11.83
N THR A 167 -32.95 -14.30 11.37
CA THR A 167 -33.17 -13.56 10.11
C THR A 167 -32.33 -14.10 8.95
N GLY A 168 -31.47 -15.08 9.22
CA GLY A 168 -30.65 -15.77 8.24
C GLY A 168 -29.32 -15.10 7.93
N MET A 169 -28.59 -15.69 6.98
CA MET A 169 -27.29 -15.22 6.50
C MET A 169 -27.47 -14.17 5.40
N VAL A 170 -26.65 -13.13 5.43
CA VAL A 170 -26.64 -12.04 4.45
C VAL A 170 -25.24 -11.80 3.89
N GLY A 171 -25.17 -11.19 2.72
CA GLY A 171 -23.93 -10.68 2.16
C GLY A 171 -23.55 -9.32 2.75
N PRO A 172 -22.46 -8.69 2.27
CA PRO A 172 -21.95 -7.43 2.80
C PRO A 172 -22.93 -6.25 2.77
N ALA A 173 -23.92 -6.28 1.88
CA ALA A 173 -24.96 -5.26 1.80
C ALA A 173 -25.97 -5.29 2.97
N GLY A 174 -25.95 -6.33 3.80
CA GLY A 174 -26.87 -6.52 4.92
C GLY A 174 -28.28 -6.90 4.49
N ASN A 175 -29.21 -6.88 5.45
CA ASN A 175 -30.63 -7.14 5.23
C ASN A 175 -31.41 -5.83 5.09
N ARG A 176 -31.86 -5.49 3.88
CA ARG A 176 -32.63 -4.24 3.66
C ARG A 176 -34.00 -4.20 4.35
N ALA A 177 -34.53 -5.34 4.79
CA ALA A 177 -35.79 -5.39 5.54
C ALA A 177 -35.62 -5.01 7.02
N PHE A 178 -34.39 -5.02 7.55
CA PHE A 178 -34.09 -4.69 8.94
C PHE A 178 -33.10 -3.52 8.98
N ILE A 179 -33.51 -2.43 9.62
CA ILE A 179 -32.71 -1.21 9.71
C ILE A 179 -32.14 -1.10 11.12
N ALA A 180 -30.83 -0.88 11.19
CA ALA A 180 -30.08 -0.79 12.43
C ALA A 180 -30.61 0.34 13.32
N LYS A 181 -30.82 -0.01 14.59
CA LYS A 181 -31.42 0.88 15.61
C LYS A 181 -30.38 1.87 16.15
N PRO A 182 -30.81 2.93 16.86
CA PRO A 182 -29.88 3.78 17.61
C PRO A 182 -28.94 2.96 18.50
N GLY A 183 -27.64 3.26 18.50
CA GLY A 183 -26.64 2.53 19.27
C GLY A 183 -25.98 1.33 18.57
N TYR A 184 -26.47 0.94 17.39
CA TYR A 184 -25.78 0.00 16.51
C TYR A 184 -24.52 0.64 15.91
N THR A 185 -23.66 -0.15 15.27
CA THR A 185 -22.44 0.30 14.59
C THR A 185 -22.70 1.47 13.61
N LEU A 186 -23.78 1.40 12.82
CA LEU A 186 -24.23 2.45 11.90
C LEU A 186 -25.76 2.51 11.87
N PRO A 187 -26.39 3.29 12.77
CA PRO A 187 -27.84 3.43 12.83
C PRO A 187 -28.42 3.97 11.52
N GLY A 188 -29.59 3.46 11.11
CA GLY A 188 -30.26 3.86 9.87
C GLY A 188 -29.78 3.14 8.60
N ALA A 189 -28.68 2.39 8.66
CA ALA A 189 -28.24 1.50 7.59
C ALA A 189 -28.79 0.06 7.78
N PRO A 190 -28.76 -0.81 6.76
CA PRO A 190 -29.21 -2.20 6.89
C PRO A 190 -28.46 -2.97 7.98
N GLU A 191 -29.18 -3.74 8.80
CA GLU A 191 -28.58 -4.67 9.77
C GLU A 191 -27.75 -5.73 9.04
N GLY A 192 -26.60 -6.09 9.62
CA GLY A 192 -25.68 -7.04 9.00
C GLY A 192 -24.88 -6.49 7.81
N ALA A 193 -24.98 -5.20 7.47
CA ALA A 193 -24.14 -4.60 6.45
C ALA A 193 -22.68 -4.45 6.93
N LEU A 194 -21.71 -4.47 6.01
CA LEU A 194 -20.33 -4.10 6.31
C LEU A 194 -20.21 -2.58 6.48
N VAL A 195 -19.60 -2.18 7.59
CA VAL A 195 -19.35 -0.79 7.98
C VAL A 195 -17.87 -0.59 8.22
N ALA A 196 -17.37 0.60 7.90
CA ALA A 196 -16.01 1.01 8.18
C ALA A 196 -15.98 2.30 9.02
N ARG A 197 -14.86 2.53 9.69
CA ARG A 197 -14.49 3.82 10.27
C ARG A 197 -13.00 4.08 10.07
N ILE A 198 -12.61 5.34 9.99
CA ILE A 198 -11.22 5.77 9.84
C ILE A 198 -10.86 6.63 11.05
N GLY A 199 -9.88 6.17 11.85
CA GLY A 199 -9.57 6.80 13.13
C GLY A 199 -10.81 6.88 14.04
N ASP A 200 -11.05 8.06 14.60
CA ASP A 200 -12.21 8.36 15.47
C ASP A 200 -13.37 9.04 14.70
N ASN A 201 -13.33 9.05 13.37
CA ASN A 201 -14.39 9.65 12.56
C ASN A 201 -15.68 8.81 12.62
N ALA A 202 -16.79 9.45 12.23
CA ALA A 202 -18.08 8.78 12.10
C ALA A 202 -17.99 7.59 11.14
N PRO A 203 -18.64 6.45 11.46
CA PRO A 203 -18.63 5.29 10.61
C PRO A 203 -19.43 5.53 9.31
N PHE A 204 -19.09 4.77 8.28
CA PHE A 204 -19.73 4.84 6.96
C PHE A 204 -20.06 3.45 6.41
N LEU A 205 -21.10 3.40 5.58
CA LEU A 205 -21.52 2.17 4.92
C LEU A 205 -20.52 1.77 3.84
N VAL A 206 -20.03 0.54 3.89
CA VAL A 206 -19.23 -0.07 2.82
C VAL A 206 -20.12 -0.90 1.92
N GLY A 207 -20.93 -1.80 2.50
CA GLY A 207 -21.72 -2.73 1.71
C GLY A 207 -20.84 -3.68 0.89
N THR A 208 -21.29 -4.03 -0.33
CA THR A 208 -20.51 -4.87 -1.28
C THR A 208 -19.34 -4.11 -1.90
N LEU A 209 -19.51 -2.81 -2.16
CA LEU A 209 -18.50 -1.93 -2.73
C LEU A 209 -18.70 -0.54 -2.13
N GLY A 210 -17.64 0.00 -1.53
CA GLY A 210 -17.63 1.33 -0.92
C GLY A 210 -16.31 2.05 -1.18
N GLN A 211 -16.27 3.32 -0.81
CA GLN A 211 -15.08 4.17 -0.92
C GLN A 211 -14.85 4.85 0.43
N ALA A 212 -13.59 4.98 0.83
CA ALA A 212 -13.23 5.78 1.99
C ALA A 212 -13.68 7.25 1.77
N PRO A 213 -14.28 7.90 2.78
CA PRO A 213 -14.62 9.31 2.68
C PRO A 213 -13.38 10.18 2.44
N VAL A 214 -13.49 11.09 1.46
CA VAL A 214 -12.40 11.99 1.06
C VAL A 214 -11.92 12.83 2.25
N GLY A 215 -10.60 12.97 2.39
CA GLY A 215 -9.96 13.81 3.39
C GLY A 215 -9.92 13.24 4.81
N GLN A 216 -10.50 12.06 5.07
CA GLN A 216 -10.34 11.38 6.36
C GLN A 216 -8.99 10.70 6.46
N SER A 217 -8.37 10.76 7.63
CA SER A 217 -7.10 10.10 7.93
C SER A 217 -7.15 9.31 9.24
N GLY A 218 -6.35 8.25 9.31
CA GLY A 218 -6.27 7.36 10.46
C GLY A 218 -6.36 5.88 10.10
N GLN A 219 -6.32 5.04 11.13
CA GLN A 219 -6.43 3.59 10.98
C GLN A 219 -7.84 3.20 10.53
N MET A 220 -7.95 2.43 9.44
CA MET A 220 -9.23 1.88 9.00
C MET A 220 -9.59 0.63 9.83
N HIS A 221 -10.82 0.62 10.35
CA HIS A 221 -11.42 -0.52 11.03
C HIS A 221 -12.72 -0.94 10.35
N LEU A 222 -13.03 -2.23 10.39
CA LEU A 222 -14.23 -2.84 9.80
C LEU A 222 -15.10 -3.51 10.87
N CYS A 223 -16.42 -3.49 10.68
CA CYS A 223 -17.36 -4.11 11.60
C CYS A 223 -18.67 -4.46 10.88
N ILE A 224 -19.38 -5.47 11.39
CA ILE A 224 -20.78 -5.70 11.03
C ILE A 224 -21.67 -4.58 11.59
N ASN A 225 -22.72 -4.21 10.86
CA ASN A 225 -23.73 -3.28 11.34
C ASN A 225 -24.71 -3.97 12.29
N ASP A 226 -24.41 -3.94 13.57
CA ASP A 226 -25.17 -4.64 14.59
C ASP A 226 -25.04 -3.96 15.96
N ASP A 227 -25.73 -4.50 16.96
CA ASP A 227 -25.78 -4.05 18.34
C ASP A 227 -24.47 -4.33 19.08
N VAL A 228 -23.44 -3.54 18.73
CA VAL A 228 -22.05 -3.69 19.23
C VAL A 228 -21.94 -3.71 20.76
N ASN A 229 -22.90 -3.09 21.46
CA ASN A 229 -22.92 -2.99 22.92
C ASN A 229 -23.97 -3.90 23.59
N GLY A 230 -24.74 -4.68 22.84
CA GLY A 230 -25.79 -5.56 23.38
C GLY A 230 -26.94 -4.81 24.08
N ILE A 231 -27.31 -3.64 23.56
CA ILE A 231 -28.39 -2.79 24.08
C ILE A 231 -29.77 -3.47 23.96
N TYR A 232 -30.00 -4.23 22.89
CA TYR A 232 -31.29 -4.80 22.51
C TYR A 232 -31.33 -6.32 22.49
N GLY A 233 -30.20 -7.00 22.65
CA GLY A 233 -30.14 -8.45 22.56
C GLY A 233 -28.77 -9.04 22.88
N ALA A 234 -28.40 -10.10 22.17
CA ALA A 234 -27.13 -10.80 22.36
C ALA A 234 -25.91 -9.98 21.89
N GLY A 235 -26.14 -8.86 21.20
CA GLY A 235 -25.11 -8.09 20.52
C GLY A 235 -24.38 -8.96 19.51
N LEU A 236 -23.06 -8.84 19.41
CA LEU A 236 -22.29 -9.62 18.43
C LEU A 236 -22.13 -11.12 18.76
N LYS A 237 -22.66 -11.59 19.90
CA LYS A 237 -22.30 -12.92 20.46
C LYS A 237 -22.95 -14.10 19.74
N ASP A 238 -24.10 -13.91 19.11
CA ASP A 238 -24.81 -14.90 18.32
C ASP A 238 -24.55 -14.75 16.81
N ASN A 239 -23.66 -13.84 16.43
CA ASN A 239 -23.25 -13.68 15.05
C ASN A 239 -22.36 -14.82 14.58
N HIS A 240 -22.58 -15.24 13.35
CA HIS A 240 -21.84 -16.31 12.70
C HIS A 240 -21.43 -15.94 11.29
N GLY A 241 -20.29 -16.47 10.84
CA GLY A 241 -19.76 -16.23 9.50
C GLY A 241 -18.85 -15.01 9.41
N THR A 242 -18.31 -14.82 8.21
CA THR A 242 -17.20 -13.91 7.93
C THR A 242 -17.37 -13.28 6.55
N LEU A 243 -16.82 -12.08 6.39
CA LEU A 243 -16.59 -11.49 5.08
C LEU A 243 -15.11 -11.49 4.75
N GLU A 244 -14.78 -11.73 3.50
CA GLU A 244 -13.47 -11.39 2.94
C GLU A 244 -13.58 -9.99 2.33
N VAL A 245 -12.65 -9.11 2.70
CA VAL A 245 -12.64 -7.70 2.29
C VAL A 245 -11.32 -7.40 1.60
N HIS A 246 -11.41 -6.85 0.39
CA HIS A 246 -10.28 -6.39 -0.39
C HIS A 246 -10.28 -4.86 -0.44
N ILE A 247 -9.14 -4.26 -0.10
CA ILE A 247 -8.94 -2.82 -0.07
C ILE A 247 -7.81 -2.46 -1.02
N VAL A 248 -8.09 -1.57 -1.96
CA VAL A 248 -7.13 -1.08 -2.95
C VAL A 248 -7.08 0.43 -2.87
N THR A 249 -5.87 0.98 -2.91
CA THR A 249 -5.66 2.42 -2.91
C THR A 249 -4.97 2.85 -4.20
N GLN A 250 -5.39 3.98 -4.76
CA GLN A 250 -4.81 4.58 -5.94
C GLN A 250 -4.34 6.01 -5.63
N PRO A 251 -3.27 6.50 -6.29
CA PRO A 251 -2.94 7.92 -6.27
C PRO A 251 -4.11 8.74 -6.81
N SER A 252 -4.38 9.89 -6.19
CA SER A 252 -5.37 10.89 -6.64
C SER A 252 -4.89 11.69 -7.85
#